data_AF-A0A6B2RY11-F1
#
_entry.id   AF-A0A6B2RY11-F1
#
_cell.length_a   1.000
_cell.length_b   1.000
_cell.length_c   1.000
_cell.angle_alpha   90.00
_cell.angle_beta   90.00
_cell.angle_gamma   90.00
#
_symmetry.space_group_name_H-M   'P 1'
#
loop_
_entity.id
_entity.type
_entity.pdbx_description
1 polymer ?
#
loop_
_entity_poly.entity_id
_entity_poly.type
_entity_poly.pdbx_seq_one_letter_code
_entity_poly.pdbx_strand_id
1 'polypeptide(L)'
;MGPPGGQWGRAAHRPPGKAMLNKYARAFFTRVLTPFASFLLRIGVSPDAVTLTGTAGVMAGALVFFPRGEFFWGTVVITLFVFSDLVDGNMARQAGISSRWGAFLDSTLDRVADGAIFSGFALWYAGTGDNNLMCAVALFCLASGQVVSYTKARGESIGLPVAVNGLIERAERLVISLVAAGFAGLHKFGVPGIQILLPIALWIVAVGSLITLVQRVVTVRRESAEADAAAAAEASAHGGEAV
;
A
#
# COMPACT_ATOMS: atom_id res chain seq x y z
N MET A 1 9.48 -39.86 -33.60
CA MET A 1 10.07 -39.63 -32.25
C MET A 1 9.65 -38.25 -31.80
N GLY A 2 8.86 -38.17 -30.71
CA GLY A 2 8.39 -36.93 -30.07
C GLY A 2 9.38 -36.36 -29.01
N PRO A 3 9.00 -35.29 -28.28
CA PRO A 3 9.85 -34.15 -27.87
C PRO A 3 10.25 -34.14 -26.36
N PRO A 4 10.90 -33.07 -25.82
CA PRO A 4 10.18 -32.01 -25.05
C PRO A 4 10.86 -30.61 -25.17
N GLY A 5 10.37 -29.43 -24.72
CA GLY A 5 9.22 -28.93 -23.95
C GLY A 5 9.28 -27.38 -24.06
N GLY A 6 8.19 -26.60 -24.05
CA GLY A 6 7.29 -26.39 -22.93
C GLY A 6 7.41 -24.95 -22.37
N GLN A 7 7.14 -23.92 -23.19
CA GLN A 7 7.00 -22.54 -22.70
C GLN A 7 5.65 -22.37 -22.00
N TRP A 8 5.65 -22.36 -20.67
CA TRP A 8 4.48 -22.01 -19.85
C TRP A 8 4.63 -20.61 -19.24
N GLY A 9 4.59 -19.59 -20.08
CA GLY A 9 4.27 -18.24 -19.63
C GLY A 9 2.75 -18.08 -19.55
N ARG A 10 2.11 -18.51 -18.45
CA ARG A 10 0.71 -18.14 -18.19
C ARG A 10 0.64 -16.64 -17.92
N ALA A 11 0.40 -15.85 -18.96
CA ALA A 11 0.00 -14.46 -18.83
C ALA A 11 -1.27 -14.41 -17.96
N ALA A 12 -1.12 -13.91 -16.73
CA ALA A 12 -2.25 -13.69 -15.84
C ALA A 12 -3.28 -12.82 -16.56
N HIS A 13 -4.45 -13.38 -16.84
CA HIS A 13 -5.54 -12.71 -17.53
C HIS A 13 -6.06 -11.59 -16.63
N ARG A 14 -5.55 -10.36 -16.80
CA ARG A 14 -6.10 -9.17 -16.13
C ARG A 14 -7.49 -8.90 -16.72
N PRO A 15 -8.52 -8.60 -15.89
CA PRO A 15 -9.79 -8.15 -16.43
C PRO A 15 -9.59 -6.77 -17.11
N PRO A 16 -10.03 -6.60 -18.37
CA PRO A 16 -9.70 -5.45 -19.21
C PRO A 16 -10.12 -4.09 -18.63
N GLY A 17 -11.16 -4.05 -17.79
CA GLY A 17 -11.69 -2.81 -17.20
C GLY A 17 -10.75 -2.10 -16.21
N LYS A 18 -10.08 -2.83 -15.31
CA LYS A 18 -9.20 -2.24 -14.28
C LYS A 18 -7.91 -1.66 -14.89
N ALA A 19 -7.37 -2.32 -15.91
CA ALA A 19 -6.15 -1.87 -16.59
C ALA A 19 -6.38 -0.62 -17.44
N MET A 20 -7.54 -0.51 -18.09
CA MET A 20 -7.91 0.64 -18.93
C MET A 20 -8.19 1.89 -18.10
N LEU A 21 -9.01 1.79 -17.04
CA LEU A 21 -9.31 2.92 -16.15
C LEU A 21 -8.05 3.49 -15.48
N ASN A 22 -7.15 2.62 -15.02
CA ASN A 22 -5.87 3.02 -14.45
C ASN A 22 -4.99 3.77 -15.46
N LYS A 23 -5.00 3.36 -16.74
CA LYS A 23 -4.24 4.03 -17.81
C LYS A 23 -4.70 5.47 -18.04
N TYR A 24 -6.01 5.71 -18.12
CA TYR A 24 -6.57 7.05 -18.34
C TYR A 24 -6.39 7.95 -17.12
N ALA A 25 -6.65 7.44 -15.92
CA ALA A 25 -6.42 8.18 -14.67
C ALA A 25 -4.94 8.58 -14.54
N ARG A 26 -4.01 7.63 -14.75
CA ARG A 26 -2.57 7.90 -14.69
C ARG A 26 -2.12 8.93 -15.72
N ALA A 27 -2.65 8.88 -16.95
CA ALA A 27 -2.35 9.87 -17.97
C ALA A 27 -2.86 11.27 -17.58
N PHE A 28 -4.08 11.37 -17.05
CA PHE A 28 -4.64 12.62 -16.55
C PHE A 28 -3.81 13.21 -15.41
N PHE A 29 -3.55 12.45 -14.35
CA PHE A 29 -2.75 12.91 -13.22
C PHE A 29 -1.32 13.27 -13.63
N THR A 30 -0.70 12.48 -14.51
CA THR A 30 0.63 12.83 -15.04
C THR A 30 0.60 14.18 -15.74
N ARG A 31 -0.40 14.43 -16.60
CA ARG A 31 -0.53 15.71 -17.30
C ARG A 31 -0.72 16.90 -16.35
N VAL A 32 -1.56 16.73 -15.33
CA VAL A 32 -1.84 17.77 -14.32
C VAL A 32 -0.63 18.04 -13.43
N LEU A 33 0.12 17.00 -13.05
CA LEU A 33 1.23 17.10 -12.11
C LEU A 33 2.59 17.39 -12.78
N THR A 34 2.70 17.22 -14.09
CA THR A 34 3.92 17.55 -14.86
C THR A 34 4.44 18.97 -14.64
N PRO A 35 3.62 20.05 -14.71
CA PRO A 35 4.13 21.40 -14.48
C PRO A 35 4.72 21.58 -13.08
N PHE A 36 4.12 20.96 -12.06
CA PHE A 36 4.63 21.01 -10.69
C PHE A 36 5.95 20.26 -10.55
N ALA A 37 6.03 19.03 -11.09
CA ALA A 37 7.26 18.25 -11.10
C ALA A 37 8.40 18.99 -11.82
N SER A 38 8.14 19.57 -13.00
CA SER A 38 9.14 20.34 -13.74
C SER A 38 9.56 21.61 -12.99
N PHE A 39 8.63 22.29 -12.32
CA PHE A 39 8.94 23.47 -11.50
C PHE A 39 9.84 23.10 -10.32
N LEU A 40 9.50 22.05 -9.57
CA LEU A 40 10.30 21.59 -8.42
C LEU A 40 11.71 21.19 -8.84
N LEU A 41 11.86 20.48 -9.96
CA LEU A 41 13.18 20.16 -10.52
C LEU A 41 13.97 21.42 -10.91
N ARG A 42 13.32 22.44 -11.48
CA ARG A 42 13.99 23.70 -11.88
C ARG A 42 14.52 24.48 -10.68
N ILE A 43 13.85 24.43 -9.53
CA ILE A 43 14.32 25.09 -8.30
C ILE A 43 15.28 24.20 -7.48
N GLY A 44 15.70 23.06 -8.01
CA GLY A 44 16.70 22.18 -7.38
C GLY A 44 16.15 21.26 -6.29
N VAL A 45 14.84 21.08 -6.18
CA VAL A 45 14.24 20.14 -5.21
C VAL A 45 14.41 18.71 -5.72
N SER A 46 14.91 17.82 -4.86
CA SER A 46 15.06 16.40 -5.16
C SER A 46 13.74 15.63 -5.00
N PRO A 47 13.53 14.51 -5.73
CA PRO A 47 12.39 13.62 -5.51
C PRO A 47 12.28 13.16 -4.05
N ASP A 48 13.41 12.75 -3.44
CA ASP A 48 13.46 12.32 -2.04
C ASP A 48 12.93 13.39 -1.06
N ALA A 49 13.24 14.67 -1.30
CA ALA A 49 12.74 15.76 -0.47
C ALA A 49 11.22 15.91 -0.58
N VAL A 50 10.65 15.65 -1.75
CA VAL A 50 9.19 15.64 -1.97
C VAL A 50 8.57 14.46 -1.24
N THR A 51 9.14 13.26 -1.31
CA THR A 51 8.65 12.07 -0.58
C THR A 51 8.65 12.29 0.93
N LEU A 52 9.74 12.86 1.48
CA LEU A 52 9.86 13.18 2.91
C LEU A 52 8.81 14.21 3.36
N THR A 53 8.67 15.29 2.59
CA THR A 53 7.71 16.37 2.89
C THR A 53 6.27 15.88 2.78
N GLY A 54 6.00 15.07 1.75
CA GLY A 54 4.75 14.35 1.54
C GLY A 54 4.35 13.55 2.76
N THR A 55 5.25 12.67 3.18
CA THR A 55 5.04 11.79 4.33
C THR A 55 4.85 12.58 5.63
N ALA A 56 5.65 13.61 5.86
CA ALA A 56 5.48 14.50 7.01
C ALA A 56 4.11 15.19 7.02
N GLY A 57 3.62 15.62 5.86
CA GLY A 57 2.28 16.19 5.70
C GLY A 57 1.15 15.18 5.95
N VAL A 58 1.30 13.94 5.48
CA VAL A 58 0.36 12.84 5.81
C VAL A 58 0.34 12.58 7.32
N MET A 59 1.52 12.52 7.96
CA MET A 59 1.63 12.33 9.41
C MET A 59 0.98 13.49 10.17
N ALA A 60 1.21 14.73 9.76
CA ALA A 60 0.57 15.89 10.37
C ALA A 60 -0.96 15.84 10.21
N GLY A 61 -1.45 15.54 9.00
CA GLY A 61 -2.87 15.35 8.73
C GLY A 61 -3.50 14.29 9.63
N ALA A 62 -2.87 13.12 9.74
CA ALA A 62 -3.38 12.02 10.55
C ALA A 62 -3.29 12.30 12.05
N LEU A 63 -2.10 12.62 12.56
CA LEU A 63 -1.81 12.67 14.00
C LEU A 63 -2.25 13.99 14.67
N VAL A 64 -2.48 15.05 13.91
CA VAL A 64 -3.05 16.29 14.44
C VAL A 64 -4.57 16.26 14.36
N PHE A 65 -5.15 15.92 13.21
CA PHE A 65 -6.60 16.09 13.03
C PHE A 65 -7.42 14.90 13.52
N PHE A 66 -7.01 13.65 13.25
CA PHE A 66 -7.83 12.50 13.61
C PHE A 66 -8.04 12.33 15.12
N PRO A 67 -7.01 12.49 16.00
CA PRO A 67 -7.23 12.43 17.45
C PRO A 67 -8.18 13.49 18.00
N ARG A 68 -8.44 14.57 17.23
CA ARG A 68 -9.40 15.63 17.56
C ARG A 68 -10.77 15.42 16.92
N GLY A 69 -10.96 14.31 16.19
CA GLY A 69 -12.19 14.00 15.46
C GLY A 69 -12.40 14.89 14.24
N GLU A 70 -11.38 15.63 13.80
CA GLU A 70 -11.41 16.45 12.59
C GLU A 70 -11.17 15.60 11.34
N PHE A 71 -11.95 14.52 11.16
CA PHE A 71 -11.70 13.53 10.11
C PHE A 71 -11.78 14.11 8.71
N PHE A 72 -12.72 15.02 8.44
CA PHE A 72 -12.85 15.65 7.14
C PHE A 72 -11.58 16.44 6.76
N TRP A 73 -11.16 17.35 7.64
CA TRP A 73 -9.97 18.16 7.41
C TRP A 73 -8.68 17.34 7.42
N GLY A 74 -8.57 16.36 8.30
CA GLY A 74 -7.46 15.41 8.30
C GLY A 74 -7.35 14.66 6.98
N THR A 75 -8.47 14.13 6.46
CA THR A 75 -8.52 13.46 5.16
C THR A 75 -8.18 14.40 4.02
N VAL A 76 -8.64 15.65 4.03
CA VAL A 76 -8.27 16.66 3.01
C VAL A 76 -6.76 16.90 3.01
N VAL A 77 -6.16 17.15 4.18
CA VAL A 77 -4.71 17.35 4.32
C VAL A 77 -3.94 16.13 3.84
N ILE A 78 -4.30 14.93 4.30
CA ILE A 78 -3.65 13.68 3.88
C ILE A 78 -3.75 13.52 2.36
N THR A 79 -4.93 13.73 1.78
CA THR A 79 -5.15 13.59 0.33
C THR A 79 -4.28 14.55 -0.48
N LEU A 80 -4.14 15.80 -0.03
CA LEU A 80 -3.27 16.78 -0.68
C LEU A 80 -1.81 16.33 -0.68
N PHE A 81 -1.34 15.73 0.42
CA PHE A 81 0.02 15.24 0.53
C PHE A 81 0.24 13.88 -0.15
N VAL A 82 -0.75 12.98 -0.23
CA VAL A 82 -0.60 11.73 -1.02
C VAL A 82 -0.32 11.99 -2.51
N PHE A 83 -0.74 13.15 -3.03
CA PHE A 83 -0.36 13.54 -4.40
C PHE A 83 1.15 13.82 -4.57
N SER A 84 1.91 14.03 -3.49
CA SER A 84 3.37 14.17 -3.57
C SER A 84 4.05 12.94 -4.17
N ASP A 85 3.53 11.74 -3.89
CA ASP A 85 4.08 10.46 -4.40
C ASP A 85 3.87 10.33 -5.93
N LEU A 86 2.84 10.99 -6.46
CA LEU A 86 2.67 11.08 -7.90
C LEU A 86 3.63 12.12 -8.51
N VAL A 87 3.95 13.18 -7.76
CA VAL A 87 4.88 14.23 -8.17
C VAL A 87 6.32 13.73 -8.14
N ASP A 88 6.79 13.11 -7.05
CA ASP A 88 8.17 12.62 -6.93
C ASP A 88 8.49 11.52 -7.96
N GLY A 89 7.56 10.60 -8.23
CA GLY A 89 7.72 9.57 -9.23
C GLY A 89 7.74 10.17 -10.64
N ASN A 90 7.02 11.28 -10.87
CA ASN A 90 7.12 12.02 -12.12
C ASN A 90 8.45 12.78 -12.22
N MET A 91 8.93 13.38 -11.12
CA MET A 91 10.24 14.04 -11.06
C MET A 91 11.37 13.05 -11.34
N ALA A 92 11.37 11.88 -10.69
CA ALA A 92 12.35 10.82 -10.90
C ALA A 92 12.38 10.37 -12.38
N ARG A 93 11.21 10.18 -13.00
CA ARG A 93 11.10 9.86 -14.44
C ARG A 93 11.63 10.98 -15.33
N GLN A 94 11.28 12.24 -15.07
CA GLN A 94 11.76 13.38 -15.85
C GLN A 94 13.27 13.60 -15.71
N ALA A 95 13.82 13.36 -14.53
CA ALA A 95 15.25 13.46 -14.27
C ALA A 95 16.05 12.24 -14.76
N GLY A 96 15.38 11.18 -15.25
CA GLY A 96 16.04 9.93 -15.64
C GLY A 96 16.64 9.16 -14.45
N ILE A 97 16.18 9.43 -13.23
CA ILE A 97 16.69 8.85 -11.99
C ILE A 97 15.83 7.65 -11.61
N SER A 98 16.44 6.46 -11.59
CA SER A 98 15.88 5.25 -10.99
C SER A 98 16.90 4.68 -10.03
N SER A 99 16.63 4.72 -8.73
CA SER A 99 17.60 4.32 -7.70
C SER A 99 17.01 3.31 -6.73
N ARG A 100 17.84 2.37 -6.27
CA ARG A 100 17.48 1.42 -5.21
C ARG A 100 17.14 2.14 -3.90
N TRP A 101 17.82 3.28 -3.65
CA TRP A 101 17.56 4.15 -2.52
C TRP A 101 16.16 4.75 -2.56
N GLY A 102 15.76 5.35 -3.68
CA GLY A 102 14.42 5.95 -3.83
C GLY A 102 13.31 4.93 -3.65
N ALA A 103 13.45 3.73 -4.23
CA ALA A 103 12.50 2.64 -4.04
C ALA A 103 12.42 2.17 -2.56
N PHE A 104 13.56 2.11 -1.87
CA PHE A 104 13.59 1.81 -0.44
C PHE A 104 12.94 2.92 0.40
N LEU A 105 13.23 4.18 0.09
CA LEU A 105 12.69 5.35 0.79
C LEU A 105 11.17 5.41 0.65
N ASP A 106 10.65 5.33 -0.58
CA ASP A 106 9.22 5.31 -0.91
C ASP A 106 8.48 4.20 -0.15
N SER A 107 8.95 2.96 -0.28
CA SER A 107 8.34 1.81 0.41
C SER A 107 8.44 1.87 1.94
N THR A 108 9.45 2.54 2.49
CA THR A 108 9.58 2.73 3.95
C THR A 108 8.63 3.81 4.45
N LEU A 109 8.61 4.96 3.79
CA LEU A 109 7.80 6.11 4.18
C LEU A 109 6.31 5.86 3.97
N ASP A 110 5.94 5.07 2.97
CA ASP A 110 4.59 4.52 2.80
C ASP A 110 4.07 3.84 4.06
N ARG A 111 4.93 3.08 4.75
CA ARG A 111 4.58 2.32 5.95
C ARG A 111 4.48 3.23 7.17
N VAL A 112 5.30 4.28 7.22
CA VAL A 112 5.21 5.34 8.23
C VAL A 112 3.90 6.11 8.08
N ALA A 113 3.54 6.50 6.86
CA ALA A 113 2.28 7.15 6.52
C ALA A 113 1.06 6.28 6.90
N ASP A 114 1.03 5.01 6.46
CA ASP A 114 -0.01 4.05 6.84
C ASP A 114 -0.11 3.93 8.37
N GLY A 115 1.03 3.80 9.05
CA GLY A 115 1.09 3.71 10.52
C GLY A 115 0.49 4.94 11.19
N ALA A 116 0.81 6.14 10.72
CA ALA A 116 0.30 7.39 11.25
C ALA A 116 -1.22 7.52 11.09
N ILE A 117 -1.75 7.15 9.92
CA ILE A 117 -3.20 7.16 9.61
C ILE A 117 -3.97 6.29 10.61
N PHE A 118 -3.58 5.01 10.74
CA PHE A 118 -4.28 4.10 11.65
C PHE A 118 -4.03 4.43 13.13
N SER A 119 -2.86 4.99 13.47
CA SER A 119 -2.60 5.50 14.82
C SER A 119 -3.52 6.68 15.15
N GLY A 120 -3.77 7.59 14.20
CA GLY A 120 -4.70 8.71 14.37
C GLY A 120 -6.12 8.23 14.67
N PHE A 121 -6.60 7.19 13.99
CA PHE A 121 -7.89 6.56 14.29
C PHE A 121 -7.90 5.88 15.67
N ALA A 122 -6.85 5.13 16.00
CA ALA A 122 -6.74 4.46 17.30
C ALA A 122 -6.73 5.47 18.46
N LEU A 123 -5.97 6.57 18.33
CA LEU A 123 -5.91 7.64 19.32
C LEU A 123 -7.26 8.33 19.52
N TRP A 124 -8.02 8.55 18.45
CA TRP A 124 -9.40 9.06 18.58
C TRP A 124 -10.28 8.12 19.41
N TYR A 125 -10.33 6.83 19.04
CA TYR A 125 -11.18 5.85 19.72
C TYR A 125 -10.74 5.54 21.15
N ALA A 126 -9.44 5.67 21.45
CA ALA A 126 -8.92 5.57 22.81
C ALA A 126 -9.19 6.83 23.65
N GLY A 127 -9.33 7.99 22.99
CA GLY A 127 -9.62 9.27 23.62
C GLY A 127 -11.11 9.61 23.56
N THR A 128 -11.43 10.73 22.94
CA THR A 128 -12.79 11.30 22.91
C THR A 128 -13.83 10.46 22.15
N GLY A 129 -13.39 9.54 21.29
CA GLY A 129 -14.28 8.58 20.63
C GLY A 129 -14.76 7.45 21.55
N ASP A 130 -14.10 7.25 22.70
CA ASP A 130 -14.44 6.33 23.80
C ASP A 130 -15.01 4.98 23.36
N ASN A 131 -14.26 4.27 22.52
CA ASN A 131 -14.67 2.96 22.00
C ASN A 131 -13.46 2.02 21.89
N ASN A 132 -13.23 1.26 22.96
CA ASN A 132 -12.12 0.31 23.06
C ASN A 132 -12.14 -0.76 21.96
N LEU A 133 -13.34 -1.21 21.52
CA LEU A 133 -13.45 -2.18 20.43
C LEU A 133 -12.93 -1.57 19.13
N MET A 134 -13.37 -0.36 18.79
CA MET A 134 -12.91 0.30 17.56
C MET A 134 -11.44 0.71 17.61
N CYS A 135 -10.92 1.04 18.80
CA CYS A 135 -9.48 1.22 19.02
C CYS A 135 -8.72 -0.08 18.69
N ALA A 136 -9.16 -1.22 19.22
CA ALA A 136 -8.55 -2.51 18.92
C ALA A 136 -8.63 -2.87 17.43
N VAL A 137 -9.74 -2.55 16.75
CA VAL A 137 -9.87 -2.75 15.30
C VAL A 137 -8.90 -1.86 14.52
N ALA A 138 -8.75 -0.58 14.89
CA ALA A 138 -7.79 0.32 14.26
C ALA A 138 -6.34 -0.15 14.45
N LEU A 139 -5.98 -0.60 15.66
CA LEU A 139 -4.68 -1.20 15.97
C LEU A 139 -4.46 -2.49 15.17
N PHE A 140 -5.49 -3.32 15.00
CA PHE A 140 -5.42 -4.50 14.15
C PHE A 140 -5.18 -4.12 12.68
N CYS A 141 -5.87 -3.11 12.15
CA CYS A 141 -5.64 -2.62 10.79
C CYS A 141 -4.21 -2.13 10.59
N LEU A 142 -3.66 -1.41 11.58
CA LEU A 142 -2.26 -0.98 11.60
C LEU A 142 -1.33 -2.21 11.55
N ALA A 143 -1.44 -3.11 12.52
CA ALA A 143 -0.55 -4.26 12.65
C ALA A 143 -0.64 -5.17 11.43
N SER A 144 -1.85 -5.57 11.03
CA SER A 144 -2.06 -6.43 9.86
C SER A 144 -1.56 -5.78 8.57
N GLY A 145 -1.75 -4.46 8.37
CA GLY A 145 -1.22 -3.74 7.22
C GLY A 145 0.30 -3.78 7.14
N GLN A 146 0.99 -3.67 8.28
CA GLN A 146 2.43 -3.85 8.35
C GLN A 146 2.83 -5.31 8.05
N VAL A 147 2.16 -6.29 8.65
CA VAL A 147 2.51 -7.71 8.43
C VAL A 147 2.32 -8.08 6.96
N VAL A 148 1.22 -7.64 6.31
CA VAL A 148 0.96 -7.87 4.87
C VAL A 148 2.14 -7.38 4.00
N SER A 149 2.61 -6.15 4.24
CA SER A 149 3.75 -5.59 3.50
C SER A 149 5.07 -6.30 3.84
N TYR A 150 5.26 -6.71 5.10
CA TYR A 150 6.45 -7.44 5.53
C TYR A 150 6.53 -8.85 4.92
N THR A 151 5.42 -9.60 4.88
CA THR A 151 5.39 -10.94 4.28
C THR A 151 5.86 -10.93 2.83
N LYS A 152 5.46 -9.90 2.06
CA LYS A 152 5.93 -9.72 0.68
C LYS A 152 7.42 -9.44 0.62
N ALA A 153 7.88 -8.40 1.33
CA ALA A 153 9.30 -8.02 1.35
C ALA A 153 10.19 -9.18 1.83
N ARG A 154 9.75 -9.94 2.83
CA ARG A 154 10.49 -11.08 3.37
C ARG A 154 10.53 -12.24 2.38
N GLY A 155 9.42 -12.57 1.73
CA GLY A 155 9.39 -13.61 0.70
C GLY A 155 10.30 -13.27 -0.49
N GLU A 156 10.27 -12.02 -0.96
CA GLU A 156 11.17 -11.54 -2.02
C GLU A 156 12.65 -11.58 -1.57
N SER A 157 12.94 -11.27 -0.31
CA SER A 157 14.31 -11.31 0.23
C SER A 157 14.93 -12.71 0.30
N ILE A 158 14.10 -13.77 0.30
CA ILE A 158 14.54 -15.17 0.27
C ILE A 158 14.43 -15.78 -1.14
N GLY A 159 14.24 -14.95 -2.16
CA GLY A 159 14.24 -15.37 -3.57
C GLY A 159 12.92 -15.94 -4.08
N LEU A 160 11.83 -15.86 -3.31
CA LEU A 160 10.53 -16.39 -3.74
C LEU A 160 9.76 -15.33 -4.57
N PRO A 161 9.14 -15.72 -5.70
CA PRO A 161 8.29 -14.83 -6.47
C PRO A 161 6.95 -14.65 -5.75
N VAL A 162 6.85 -13.66 -4.85
CA VAL A 162 5.60 -13.33 -4.13
C VAL A 162 4.62 -12.56 -5.04
N ALA A 163 4.20 -13.19 -6.14
CA ALA A 163 3.42 -12.58 -7.22
C ALA A 163 1.89 -12.74 -7.05
N VAL A 164 1.39 -12.74 -5.81
CA VAL A 164 -0.05 -12.87 -5.55
C VAL A 164 -0.63 -11.55 -5.05
N ASN A 165 -1.65 -11.06 -5.78
CA ASN A 165 -2.42 -9.90 -5.37
C ASN A 165 -3.32 -10.27 -4.20
N GLY A 166 -3.20 -9.52 -3.10
CA GLY A 166 -4.09 -9.65 -1.95
C GLY A 166 -5.51 -9.18 -2.29
N LEU A 167 -6.50 -9.62 -1.52
CA LEU A 167 -7.87 -9.08 -1.64
C LEU A 167 -7.92 -7.57 -1.39
N ILE A 168 -7.24 -7.11 -0.34
CA ILE A 168 -7.08 -5.70 0.01
C ILE A 168 -5.59 -5.43 0.11
N GLU A 169 -5.06 -4.67 -0.85
CA GLU A 169 -3.68 -4.20 -0.79
C GLU A 169 -3.61 -2.81 -0.14
N ARG A 170 -2.44 -2.18 -0.22
CA ARG A 170 -2.20 -0.89 0.41
C ARG A 170 -3.16 0.18 -0.12
N ALA A 171 -3.27 0.30 -1.44
CA ALA A 171 -4.11 1.31 -2.09
C ALA A 171 -5.59 1.15 -1.69
N GLU A 172 -6.14 -0.07 -1.73
CA GLU A 172 -7.52 -0.33 -1.33
C GLU A 172 -7.75 0.03 0.14
N ARG A 173 -6.83 -0.36 1.02
CA ARG A 173 -6.91 -0.03 2.45
C ARG A 173 -6.96 1.47 2.69
N LEU A 174 -6.05 2.23 2.08
CA LEU A 174 -6.00 3.68 2.25
C LEU A 174 -7.26 4.36 1.68
N VAL A 175 -7.70 3.97 0.47
CA VAL A 175 -8.89 4.55 -0.15
C VAL A 175 -10.13 4.29 0.70
N ILE A 176 -10.35 3.04 1.13
CA ILE A 176 -11.52 2.67 1.95
C ILE A 176 -11.53 3.48 3.26
N SER A 177 -10.41 3.52 3.98
CA SER A 177 -10.31 4.20 5.26
C SER A 177 -10.43 5.73 5.13
N LEU A 178 -9.72 6.35 4.18
CA LEU A 178 -9.71 7.81 4.03
C LEU A 178 -11.03 8.36 3.50
N VAL A 179 -11.64 7.69 2.51
CA VAL A 179 -12.96 8.10 1.97
C VAL A 179 -14.01 8.02 3.07
N ALA A 180 -14.05 6.90 3.81
CA ALA A 180 -15.00 6.74 4.91
C ALA A 180 -14.73 7.72 6.06
N ALA A 181 -13.48 7.99 6.42
CA ALA A 181 -13.13 8.99 7.41
C ALA A 181 -13.57 10.40 6.96
N GLY A 182 -13.32 10.76 5.70
CA GLY A 182 -13.73 12.04 5.14
C GLY A 182 -15.24 12.27 5.24
N PHE A 183 -16.02 11.28 4.80
CA PHE A 183 -17.48 11.33 4.90
C PHE A 183 -17.97 11.28 6.36
N ALA A 184 -17.38 10.42 7.21
CA ALA A 184 -17.70 10.39 8.63
C ALA A 184 -17.46 11.75 9.29
N GLY A 185 -16.42 12.48 8.87
CA GLY A 185 -16.15 13.84 9.31
C GLY A 185 -17.24 14.86 8.94
N LEU A 186 -18.09 14.58 7.95
CA LEU A 186 -19.19 15.46 7.58
C LEU A 186 -20.28 15.59 8.66
N HIS A 187 -20.26 14.74 9.69
CA HIS A 187 -21.15 14.88 10.84
C HIS A 187 -21.03 16.26 11.51
N LYS A 188 -19.83 16.87 11.49
CA LYS A 188 -19.60 18.23 12.02
C LYS A 188 -20.30 19.32 11.21
N PHE A 189 -20.72 19.02 9.98
CA PHE A 189 -21.47 19.91 9.10
C PHE A 189 -22.98 19.59 9.08
N GLY A 190 -23.47 18.82 10.06
CA GLY A 190 -24.91 18.59 10.25
C GLY A 190 -25.49 17.42 9.47
N VAL A 191 -24.68 16.45 9.04
CA VAL A 191 -25.17 15.21 8.42
C VAL A 191 -25.27 14.10 9.47
N PRO A 192 -26.45 13.85 10.09
CA PRO A 192 -26.59 12.88 11.16
C PRO A 192 -26.40 11.44 10.65
N GLY A 193 -25.77 10.60 11.46
CA GLY A 193 -25.61 9.16 11.21
C GLY A 193 -24.44 8.78 10.29
N ILE A 194 -23.86 9.74 9.55
CA ILE A 194 -22.76 9.47 8.61
C ILE A 194 -21.47 9.00 9.30
N GLN A 195 -21.31 9.27 10.60
CA GLN A 195 -20.16 8.82 11.39
C GLN A 195 -20.00 7.30 11.44
N ILE A 196 -21.06 6.52 11.15
CA ILE A 196 -21.02 5.06 11.11
C ILE A 196 -20.14 4.50 9.99
N LEU A 197 -19.85 5.31 8.96
CA LEU A 197 -19.05 4.89 7.81
C LEU A 197 -17.62 4.51 8.20
N LEU A 198 -17.00 5.25 9.14
CA LEU A 198 -15.63 4.97 9.56
C LEU A 198 -15.52 3.60 10.29
N PRO A 199 -16.37 3.27 11.29
CA PRO A 199 -16.41 1.93 11.87
C PRO A 199 -16.60 0.80 10.85
N ILE A 200 -17.54 0.97 9.91
CA ILE A 200 -17.80 -0.02 8.85
C ILE A 200 -16.54 -0.23 8.00
N ALA A 201 -15.90 0.86 7.57
CA ALA A 201 -14.68 0.81 6.77
C ALA A 201 -13.52 0.13 7.51
N LEU A 202 -13.34 0.41 8.80
CA LEU A 202 -12.30 -0.24 9.60
C LEU A 202 -12.54 -1.74 9.74
N TRP A 203 -13.79 -2.19 9.92
CA TRP A 203 -14.10 -3.62 9.91
C TRP A 203 -13.85 -4.28 8.56
N ILE A 204 -14.23 -3.63 7.46
CA ILE A 204 -13.93 -4.11 6.10
C ILE A 204 -12.43 -4.26 5.89
N VAL A 205 -11.66 -3.24 6.28
CA VAL A 205 -10.19 -3.26 6.18
C VAL A 205 -9.59 -4.33 7.07
N ALA A 206 -10.06 -4.50 8.30
CA ALA A 206 -9.57 -5.53 9.22
C ALA A 206 -9.77 -6.93 8.64
N VAL A 207 -11.01 -7.25 8.23
CA VAL A 207 -11.34 -8.56 7.66
C VAL A 207 -10.57 -8.79 6.36
N GLY A 208 -10.54 -7.82 5.45
CA GLY A 208 -9.82 -7.95 4.18
C GLY A 208 -8.31 -8.04 4.35
N SER A 209 -7.72 -7.37 5.35
CA SER A 209 -6.29 -7.48 5.68
C SER A 209 -5.96 -8.84 6.27
N LEU A 210 -6.84 -9.41 7.10
CA LEU A 210 -6.69 -10.78 7.61
C LEU A 210 -6.73 -11.81 6.48
N ILE A 211 -7.71 -11.71 5.58
CA ILE A 211 -7.82 -12.58 4.40
C ILE A 211 -6.55 -12.46 3.54
N THR A 212 -6.10 -11.25 3.27
CA THR A 212 -4.90 -10.98 2.47
C THR A 212 -3.65 -11.56 3.12
N LEU A 213 -3.52 -11.45 4.44
CA LEU A 213 -2.41 -12.03 5.19
C LEU A 213 -2.37 -13.55 5.03
N VAL A 214 -3.51 -14.23 5.22
CA VAL A 214 -3.62 -15.69 5.04
C VAL A 214 -3.26 -16.08 3.60
N GLN A 215 -3.78 -15.37 2.59
CA GLN A 215 -3.45 -15.61 1.19
C GLN A 215 -1.94 -15.52 0.92
N ARG A 216 -1.27 -14.50 1.47
CA ARG A 216 0.18 -14.31 1.29
C ARG A 216 0.98 -15.39 2.00
N VAL A 217 0.61 -15.78 3.22
CA VAL A 217 1.29 -16.85 3.96
C VAL A 217 1.15 -18.20 3.24
N VAL A 218 -0.06 -18.54 2.76
CA VAL A 218 -0.30 -19.77 1.99
C VAL A 218 0.52 -19.78 0.70
N THR A 219 0.58 -18.64 0.02
CA THR A 219 1.41 -18.47 -1.19
C THR A 219 2.87 -18.73 -0.86
N VAL A 220 3.45 -18.02 0.12
CA VAL A 220 4.85 -18.18 0.50
C VAL A 220 5.17 -19.63 0.89
N ARG A 221 4.26 -20.31 1.61
CA ARG A 221 4.42 -21.73 1.94
C ARG A 221 4.49 -22.60 0.70
N ARG A 222 3.61 -22.38 -0.28
CA ARG A 222 3.58 -23.16 -1.53
C ARG A 222 4.84 -22.91 -2.35
N GLU A 223 5.20 -21.66 -2.59
CA GLU A 223 6.38 -21.30 -3.38
C GLU A 223 7.68 -21.82 -2.72
N SER A 224 7.78 -21.79 -1.39
CA SER A 224 8.90 -22.39 -0.66
C SER A 224 8.99 -23.90 -0.88
N ALA A 225 7.87 -24.62 -0.79
CA ALA A 225 7.84 -26.06 -0.99
C ALA A 225 8.21 -26.46 -2.43
N GLU A 226 7.78 -25.67 -3.42
CA GLU A 226 8.15 -25.87 -4.83
C GLU A 226 9.66 -25.62 -5.06
N ALA A 227 10.22 -24.58 -4.45
CA ALA A 227 11.65 -24.27 -4.52
C ALA A 227 12.51 -25.38 -3.86
N ASP A 228 12.12 -25.86 -2.69
CA ASP A 228 12.84 -26.94 -1.99
C ASP A 228 12.79 -28.25 -2.77
N ALA A 229 11.63 -28.58 -3.37
CA ALA A 229 11.47 -29.76 -4.21
C ALA A 229 12.33 -29.70 -5.48
N ALA A 230 12.44 -28.53 -6.12
CA ALA A 230 13.31 -28.32 -7.27
C ALA A 230 14.79 -28.51 -6.89
N ALA A 231 15.23 -27.93 -5.77
CA ALA A 231 16.60 -28.10 -5.28
C ALA A 231 16.94 -29.56 -4.96
N ALA A 232 16.00 -30.32 -4.37
CA ALA A 232 16.18 -31.74 -4.10
C ALA A 232 16.28 -32.59 -5.38
N ALA A 233 15.51 -32.26 -6.42
CA ALA A 233 15.56 -32.91 -7.72
C ALA A 233 16.89 -32.65 -8.45
N GLU A 234 17.38 -31.40 -8.42
CA GLU A 234 18.68 -31.02 -9.00
C GLU A 234 19.85 -31.74 -8.31
N ALA A 235 19.84 -31.82 -6.98
CA ALA A 235 20.85 -32.54 -6.22
C ALA A 235 20.88 -34.04 -6.55
N SER A 236 19.71 -34.64 -6.75
CA SER A 236 19.59 -36.07 -7.13
C SER A 236 20.10 -36.33 -8.55
N ALA A 237 19.90 -35.39 -9.48
CA ALA A 237 20.39 -35.51 -10.86
C ALA A 237 21.92 -35.39 -10.94
N HIS A 238 22.54 -34.47 -10.19
CA HIS A 238 23.99 -34.26 -10.22
C HIS A 238 24.78 -35.26 -9.35
N GLY A 239 24.15 -35.85 -8.34
CA GLY A 239 24.75 -36.93 -7.54
C GLY A 239 24.81 -38.28 -8.26
N GLY A 240 24.03 -38.46 -9.33
CA GLY A 240 23.98 -39.70 -10.12
C GLY A 240 25.04 -39.81 -11.22
N GLU A 241 25.71 -38.72 -11.60
CA GLU A 241 26.74 -38.71 -12.66
C GLU A 241 28.16 -39.02 -12.15
N ALA A 242 28.34 -39.23 -10.83
CA ALA A 242 29.63 -39.48 -10.21
C ALA A 242 29.93 -40.98 -9.92
N VAL A 243 29.21 -41.92 -10.55
CA VAL A 243 29.41 -43.38 -10.39
C VAL A 243 29.65 -44.05 -11.74
#